data_AF-X1M182-F1
#
_entry.id   AF-X1M182-F1
#
_cell.length_a   1.000
_cell.length_b   1.000
_cell.length_c   1.000
_cell.angle_alpha   90.00
_cell.angle_beta   90.00
_cell.angle_gamma   90.00
#
_symmetry.space_group_name_H-M   'P 1'
#
loop_
_entity.id
_entity.type
_entity.pdbx_description
1 polymer ?
#
loop_
_entity_poly.entity_id
_entity_poly.type
_entity_poly.pdbx_seq_one_letter_code
_entity_poly.pdbx_strand_id
1 'polypeptide(L)'
;MPAQELINKALEIDPDNGAYIDSLGWVYFKKGMIDEALVEIEKAAGLLEDAEIFEHLGDIYQAKGYIERARGAYERALGLEPERKSAQERLEKLKPENPINASR
;
A
#
# COMPACT_ATOMS: atom_id res chain seq x y z
N MET A 1 -8.48 -13.53 -19.49
CA MET A 1 -8.01 -12.13 -19.51
C MET A 1 -7.21 -11.88 -18.23
N PRO A 2 -5.97 -11.37 -18.31
CA PRO A 2 -5.20 -10.91 -17.16
C PRO A 2 -5.96 -9.90 -16.30
N ALA A 3 -5.70 -9.89 -14.98
CA ALA A 3 -6.36 -8.98 -14.03
C ALA A 3 -6.24 -7.49 -14.45
N GLN A 4 -5.06 -7.08 -14.93
CA GLN A 4 -4.83 -5.71 -15.40
C GLN A 4 -5.77 -5.29 -16.53
N GLU A 5 -6.09 -6.19 -17.48
CA GLU A 5 -6.99 -5.85 -18.60
C GLU A 5 -8.43 -5.63 -18.12
N LEU A 6 -8.88 -6.39 -17.11
CA LEU A 6 -10.20 -6.19 -16.52
C LEU A 6 -10.27 -4.87 -15.76
N ILE A 7 -9.23 -4.55 -14.99
CA ILE A 7 -9.15 -3.30 -14.23
C ILE A 7 -9.12 -2.10 -15.18
N ASN A 8 -8.33 -2.14 -16.25
CA ASN A 8 -8.29 -1.06 -17.23
C ASN A 8 -9.66 -0.82 -17.89
N LYS A 9 -10.39 -1.88 -18.25
CA LYS A 9 -11.76 -1.75 -18.76
C LYS A 9 -12.73 -1.15 -17.73
N ALA A 10 -12.55 -1.46 -16.45
CA ALA A 10 -13.34 -0.85 -15.39
C ALA A 10 -13.02 0.65 -15.25
N LEU A 11 -11.74 1.03 -15.35
CA LEU A 11 -11.29 2.43 -15.32
C LEU A 11 -11.68 3.22 -16.57
N GLU A 12 -11.86 2.58 -17.72
CA GLU A 12 -12.45 3.23 -18.90
C GLU A 12 -13.91 3.67 -18.65
N ILE A 13 -14.62 2.97 -17.77
CA ILE A 13 -16.02 3.27 -17.40
C ILE A 13 -16.07 4.26 -16.23
N ASP A 14 -15.22 4.06 -15.22
CA ASP A 14 -15.16 4.88 -14.00
C ASP A 14 -13.69 5.21 -13.64
N PRO A 15 -13.11 6.26 -14.24
CA PRO A 15 -11.67 6.55 -14.18
C PRO A 15 -11.16 7.07 -12.83
N ASP A 16 -12.07 7.49 -11.95
CA ASP A 16 -11.76 8.03 -10.62
C ASP A 16 -12.28 7.12 -9.50
N ASN A 17 -12.56 5.86 -9.83
CA ASN A 17 -12.88 4.86 -8.82
C ASN A 17 -11.63 4.47 -8.01
N GLY A 18 -11.53 4.97 -6.77
CA GLY A 18 -10.38 4.72 -5.90
C GLY A 18 -10.04 3.24 -5.71
N ALA A 19 -11.04 2.36 -5.65
CA ALA A 19 -10.82 0.92 -5.48
C ALA A 19 -10.24 0.24 -6.74
N TYR A 20 -10.66 0.67 -7.93
CA TYR A 20 -10.09 0.16 -9.19
C TYR A 20 -8.66 0.66 -9.41
N ILE A 21 -8.39 1.91 -9.04
CA ILE A 21 -7.04 2.50 -9.09
C ILE A 21 -6.11 1.77 -8.09
N ASP A 22 -6.56 1.51 -6.85
CA ASP A 22 -5.82 0.69 -5.87
C ASP A 22 -5.50 -0.69 -6.44
N SER A 23 -6.50 -1.36 -7.01
CA SER A 23 -6.32 -2.68 -7.65
C SER A 23 -5.26 -2.63 -8.77
N LEU A 24 -5.23 -1.56 -9.56
CA LEU A 24 -4.22 -1.35 -10.60
C LEU A 24 -2.82 -1.16 -10.00
N GLY A 25 -2.70 -0.30 -8.99
CA GLY A 25 -1.46 -0.07 -8.25
C GLY A 25 -0.92 -1.35 -7.63
N TRP A 26 -1.80 -2.17 -7.04
CA TRP A 26 -1.41 -3.45 -6.46
C TRP A 26 -0.94 -4.45 -7.51
N VAL A 27 -1.57 -4.49 -8.69
CA VAL A 27 -1.09 -5.31 -9.82
C VAL A 27 0.31 -4.87 -10.26
N TYR A 28 0.58 -3.57 -10.37
CA TYR A 28 1.92 -3.07 -10.69
C TYR A 28 2.94 -3.44 -9.62
N PHE A 29 2.57 -3.32 -8.34
CA PHE A 29 3.42 -3.72 -7.22
C PHE A 29 3.80 -5.21 -7.29
N LYS A 30 2.82 -6.10 -7.53
CA LYS A 30 3.07 -7.54 -7.67
C LYS A 30 3.93 -7.90 -8.89
N LYS A 31 4.01 -7.02 -9.88
CA LYS A 31 4.90 -7.16 -11.05
C LYS A 31 6.31 -6.58 -10.82
N GLY A 32 6.57 -5.97 -9.65
CA GLY A 32 7.83 -5.27 -9.38
C GLY A 32 7.94 -3.90 -10.06
N MET A 33 6.85 -3.40 -10.64
CA MET A 33 6.75 -2.08 -11.26
C MET A 33 6.46 -1.04 -10.17
N ILE A 34 7.45 -0.79 -9.30
CA ILE A 34 7.24 -0.04 -8.04
C ILE A 34 6.92 1.43 -8.30
N ASP A 35 7.51 2.04 -9.33
CA ASP A 35 7.25 3.45 -9.67
C ASP A 35 5.82 3.66 -10.18
N GLU A 36 5.35 2.78 -11.07
CA GLU A 36 3.98 2.80 -11.57
C GLU A 36 2.98 2.47 -10.46
N ALA A 37 3.30 1.50 -9.61
CA ALA A 37 2.49 1.17 -8.44
C ALA A 37 2.30 2.38 -7.53
N LEU A 38 3.38 3.14 -7.30
CA LEU A 38 3.35 4.30 -6.42
C LEU A 38 2.44 5.41 -6.96
N VAL A 39 2.50 5.68 -8.26
CA VAL A 39 1.64 6.68 -8.91
C VAL A 39 0.16 6.35 -8.71
N GLU A 40 -0.23 5.10 -8.98
CA GLU A 40 -1.63 4.70 -8.87
C GLU A 40 -2.11 4.66 -7.42
N ILE A 41 -1.32 4.10 -6.49
CA ILE A 41 -1.75 3.99 -5.10
C ILE A 41 -1.86 5.35 -4.40
N GLU A 42 -0.99 6.31 -4.74
CA GLU A 42 -1.12 7.70 -4.25
C GLU A 42 -2.39 8.37 -4.79
N LYS A 43 -2.75 8.11 -6.06
CA LYS A 43 -4.02 8.56 -6.62
C LYS A 43 -5.21 7.94 -5.87
N ALA A 44 -5.19 6.63 -5.64
CA ALA A 44 -6.25 5.92 -4.93
C ALA A 44 -6.45 6.45 -3.50
N ALA A 45 -5.36 6.65 -2.75
CA ALA A 45 -5.39 7.20 -1.40
C ALA A 45 -5.90 8.64 -1.33
N GLY A 46 -5.77 9.41 -2.41
CA GLY A 46 -6.35 10.76 -2.54
C GLY A 46 -7.85 10.77 -2.83
N LEU A 47 -8.41 9.65 -3.31
CA LEU A 47 -9.81 9.54 -3.71
C LEU A 47 -10.67 8.80 -2.68
N LEU A 48 -10.08 7.84 -1.97
CA LEU A 48 -10.79 7.01 -1.00
C LEU A 48 -9.98 6.83 0.28
N GLU A 49 -10.60 7.21 1.39
CA GLU A 49 -10.02 7.03 2.71
C GLU A 49 -10.33 5.62 3.24
N ASP A 50 -9.50 4.66 2.83
CA ASP A 50 -9.69 3.23 3.13
C ASP A 50 -8.42 2.59 3.72
N ALA A 51 -8.59 1.75 4.74
CA ALA A 51 -7.48 1.15 5.47
C ALA A 51 -6.62 0.21 4.61
N GLU A 52 -7.22 -0.53 3.67
CA GLU A 52 -6.50 -1.42 2.75
C GLU A 52 -5.63 -0.62 1.77
N ILE A 53 -6.15 0.48 1.25
CA ILE A 53 -5.41 1.37 0.35
C ILE A 53 -4.19 1.96 1.06
N PHE A 54 -4.34 2.44 2.31
CA PHE A 54 -3.21 2.94 3.08
C PHE A 54 -2.21 1.84 3.46
N GLU A 55 -2.67 0.60 3.65
CA GLU A 55 -1.78 -0.55 3.85
C GLU A 55 -0.96 -0.84 2.57
N HIS A 56 -1.60 -0.88 1.40
CA HIS A 56 -0.91 -1.06 0.12
C HIS A 56 0.07 0.09 -0.18
N LEU A 57 -0.31 1.34 0.13
CA LEU A 57 0.56 2.50 0.01
C LEU A 57 1.82 2.34 0.87
N GLY A 58 1.66 1.84 2.10
CA GLY A 58 2.79 1.57 2.99
C GLY A 58 3.70 0.46 2.45
N ASP A 59 3.14 -0.62 1.90
CA ASP A 59 3.91 -1.71 1.28
C ASP A 59 4.75 -1.21 0.10
N ILE A 60 4.16 -0.36 -0.73
CA ILE A 60 4.82 0.22 -1.90
C ILE A 60 5.92 1.21 -1.48
N TYR A 61 5.65 2.08 -0.49
CA TYR A 61 6.67 2.95 0.07
C TYR A 61 7.84 2.18 0.69
N GLN A 62 7.55 1.09 1.40
CA GLN A 62 8.58 0.26 1.99
C GLN A 62 9.47 -0.37 0.91
N ALA A 63 8.87 -0.92 -0.15
CA ALA A 63 9.62 -1.48 -1.28
C ALA A 63 10.47 -0.43 -2.02
N LYS A 64 10.03 0.84 -2.03
CA LYS A 64 10.80 1.97 -2.58
C LYS A 64 11.92 2.45 -1.65
N GLY A 65 11.96 1.98 -0.40
CA GLY A 65 12.91 2.42 0.63
C GLY A 65 12.48 3.68 1.39
N TYR A 66 11.25 4.15 1.21
CA TYR A 66 10.70 5.32 1.90
C TYR A 66 10.11 4.92 3.25
N ILE A 67 10.98 4.48 4.16
CA ILE A 67 10.60 3.86 5.45
C ILE A 67 9.68 4.74 6.30
N GLU A 68 9.97 6.04 6.43
CA GLU A 68 9.11 6.93 7.24
C GLU A 68 7.75 7.18 6.58
N ARG A 69 7.67 7.19 5.25
CA ARG A 69 6.39 7.28 4.54
C ARG A 69 5.58 6.00 4.68
N ALA A 70 6.25 4.84 4.63
CA ALA A 70 5.61 3.55 4.88
C ALA A 70 5.01 3.49 6.29
N ARG A 71 5.77 3.94 7.30
CA ARG A 71 5.28 4.07 8.68
C ARG A 71 4.03 4.93 8.75
N GLY A 72 4.07 6.14 8.19
CA GLY A 72 2.91 7.05 8.21
C GLY A 72 1.67 6.46 7.52
N ALA A 73 1.86 5.73 6.42
CA ALA A 73 0.75 5.07 5.72
C ALA A 73 0.13 3.94 6.57
N TYR A 74 0.94 3.08 7.19
CA TYR A 74 0.41 2.03 8.08
C TYR A 74 -0.25 2.61 9.35
N GLU A 75 0.29 3.68 9.91
CA GLU A 75 -0.35 4.40 11.02
C GLU A 75 -1.70 4.99 10.60
N ARG A 76 -1.80 5.49 9.36
CA ARG A 76 -3.08 5.96 8.82
C ARG A 76 -4.08 4.82 8.66
N ALA A 77 -3.65 3.67 8.14
CA ALA A 77 -4.49 2.47 8.05
C ALA A 77 -5.05 2.05 9.43
N LEU A 78 -4.20 2.06 10.47
CA LEU A 78 -4.64 1.76 11.85
C LEU A 78 -5.52 2.87 12.46
N GLY A 79 -5.38 4.11 12.01
CA GLY A 79 -6.30 5.19 12.39
C GLY A 79 -7.72 4.95 11.88
N LEU A 80 -7.87 4.27 10.74
CA LEU A 80 -9.16 3.90 10.15
C LEU A 80 -9.68 2.56 10.70
N GLU A 81 -8.80 1.58 10.82
CA GLU A 81 -9.11 0.24 11.35
C GLU A 81 -8.09 -0.17 12.43
N PRO A 82 -8.32 0.18 13.71
CA PRO A 82 -7.36 -0.07 14.79
C PRO A 82 -7.01 -1.55 15.01
N GLU A 83 -7.95 -2.46 14.73
CA GLU A 83 -7.80 -3.90 14.92
C GLU A 83 -7.16 -4.62 13.71
N ARG A 84 -6.68 -3.87 12.71
CA ARG A 84 -6.09 -4.41 11.48
C ARG A 84 -4.70 -4.98 11.75
N LYS A 85 -4.65 -6.25 12.14
CA LYS A 85 -3.41 -6.99 12.48
C LYS A 85 -2.32 -6.88 11.42
N SER A 86 -2.70 -6.92 10.14
CA SER A 86 -1.78 -6.84 9.00
C SER A 86 -0.99 -5.52 8.96
N ALA A 87 -1.60 -4.40 9.34
CA ALA A 87 -0.92 -3.11 9.44
C ALA A 87 -0.08 -3.01 10.73
N GLN A 88 -0.54 -3.58 11.85
CA GLN A 88 0.23 -3.66 13.10
C GLN A 88 1.54 -4.43 12.90
N GLU A 89 1.48 -5.61 12.27
CA GLU A 89 2.63 -6.45 11.96
C GLU A 89 3.64 -5.73 11.06
N ARG A 90 3.17 -4.97 10.06
CA ARG A 90 4.03 -4.20 9.18
C ARG A 90 4.76 -3.09 9.91
N LEU A 91 4.08 -2.34 10.78
CA LEU A 91 4.72 -1.32 11.63
C LEU A 91 5.75 -1.91 12.58
N GLU A 92 5.47 -3.08 13.15
CA GLU A 92 6.41 -3.78 14.02
C GLU A 92 7.69 -4.16 13.25
N LYS A 93 7.55 -4.70 12.04
CA LYS A 93 8.68 -5.05 11.16
C LYS A 93 9.48 -3.83 10.69
N LEU A 94 8.88 -2.64 10.64
CA LEU A 94 9.58 -1.39 10.32
C LEU A 94 10.40 -0.82 11.49
N LYS A 95 10.22 -1.33 12.72
CA LYS A 95 11.08 -0.91 13.82
C LYS A 95 12.46 -1.51 13.59
N PRO A 96 13.55 -0.76 13.78
CA PRO A 96 14.88 -1.36 13.77
C PRO A 96 14.89 -2.50 14.78
N GLU A 97 15.42 -3.67 14.39
CA GLU A 97 15.56 -4.81 15.29
C GLU A 97 16.23 -4.33 16.58
N ASN A 98 15.60 -4.62 17.71
CA ASN A 98 16.10 -4.20 19.00
C ASN A 98 17.53 -4.78 19.17
N PRO A 99 18.60 -3.96 19.25
CA PRO A 99 19.97 -4.45 19.24
C PRO A 99 20.33 -5.33 20.45
N ILE A 100 19.42 -5.45 21.42
CA ILE A 100 19.61 -6.17 22.67
C ILE A 100 19.69 -7.70 22.48
N ASN A 101 19.23 -8.26 21.34
CA ASN A 101 19.27 -9.71 21.10
C ASN A 101 20.46 -10.20 20.25
N ALA A 102 21.36 -9.32 19.79
CA ALA A 102 22.49 -9.69 18.92
C ALA A 102 23.75 -10.16 19.69
N SER A 103 23.64 -10.55 20.96
CA SER A 103 24.78 -11.02 21.76
C SER A 103 24.36 -12.10 22.76
N ARG A 104 24.13 -13.31 22.28
CA ARG A 104 24.26 -14.55 23.06
C ARG A 104 24.87 -15.65 22.22
#